data_AF-A0A4E9F1R4-F1
#
_entry.id   AF-A0A4E9F1R4-F1
#
_cell.length_a   1.000
_cell.length_b   1.000
_cell.length_c   1.000
_cell.angle_alpha   90.00
_cell.angle_beta   90.00
_cell.angle_gamma   90.00
#
_symmetry.space_group_name_H-M   'P 1'
#
loop_
_entity.id
_entity.type
_entity.pdbx_description
1 polymer ?
#
loop_
_entity_poly.entity_id
_entity_poly.type
_entity_poly.pdbx_seq_one_letter_code
_entity_poly.pdbx_strand_id
1 'polypeptide(L)'
;MQQLQIFESCHFIADIQIISQCQLYKNWLLNISSASSARFPLYEKLPNLIDSTWSNVEYRCRKCRKILFNDKHIIKHKTLTSHNVTGNEETEIIDCGFGHFITPMDWMSLNEHRGKISCSCNEKLGHYDWGGRVCKGMSGRPCGTAVRPWIYVNQSKVDRSMKIDQNVSSPINNIIIRPQKFPCI
;
A
#
# COMPACT_ATOMS: atom_id res chain seq x y z
N MET A 1 -23.61 -13.92 -13.60
CA MET A 1 -22.86 -12.69 -13.96
C MET A 1 -23.12 -11.64 -12.88
N GLN A 2 -22.19 -11.41 -11.94
CA GLN A 2 -22.39 -10.47 -10.81
C GLN A 2 -22.73 -9.04 -11.25
N GLN A 3 -22.19 -8.60 -12.38
CA GLN A 3 -22.46 -7.27 -12.95
C GLN A 3 -23.96 -7.05 -13.28
N LEU A 4 -24.64 -8.07 -13.82
CA LEU A 4 -26.08 -7.97 -14.13
C LEU A 4 -26.91 -7.87 -12.86
N GLN A 5 -26.55 -8.62 -11.81
CA GLN A 5 -27.24 -8.57 -10.52
C GLN A 5 -27.13 -7.19 -9.86
N ILE A 6 -25.95 -6.55 -9.96
CA ILE A 6 -25.77 -5.17 -9.49
C ILE A 6 -26.66 -4.23 -10.29
N PHE A 7 -26.66 -4.34 -11.62
CA PHE A 7 -27.45 -3.48 -12.49
C PHE A 7 -28.96 -3.61 -12.24
N GLU A 8 -29.47 -4.84 -12.12
CA GLU A 8 -30.85 -5.14 -11.75
C GLU A 8 -31.21 -4.57 -10.38
N SER A 9 -30.34 -4.75 -9.37
CA SER A 9 -30.56 -4.20 -8.02
C SER A 9 -30.54 -2.67 -7.97
N CYS A 10 -29.95 -2.01 -8.96
CA CYS A 10 -29.96 -0.56 -9.12
C CYS A 10 -31.10 -0.09 -10.04
N HIS A 11 -32.14 -0.92 -10.25
CA HIS A 11 -33.28 -0.64 -11.14
C HIS A 11 -32.87 -0.25 -12.57
N PHE A 12 -31.82 -0.91 -13.09
CA PHE A 12 -31.29 -0.66 -14.43
C PHE A 12 -30.73 0.76 -14.63
N ILE A 13 -30.41 1.45 -13.54
CA ILE A 13 -29.80 2.79 -13.58
C ILE A 13 -28.28 2.65 -13.51
N ALA A 14 -27.59 3.09 -14.56
CA ALA A 14 -26.13 3.04 -14.70
C ALA A 14 -25.43 4.32 -14.17
N ASP A 15 -25.96 4.93 -13.11
CA ASP A 15 -25.40 6.14 -12.50
C ASP A 15 -24.54 5.81 -11.27
N ILE A 16 -23.35 6.38 -11.18
CA ILE A 16 -22.40 6.05 -10.10
C ILE A 16 -22.88 6.49 -8.71
N GLN A 17 -23.65 7.56 -8.60
CA GLN A 17 -24.21 8.00 -7.32
C GLN A 17 -25.21 6.96 -6.81
N ILE A 18 -26.05 6.44 -7.69
CA ILE A 18 -27.05 5.41 -7.37
C ILE A 18 -26.36 4.06 -7.11
N ILE A 19 -25.46 3.64 -8.00
CA ILE A 19 -24.74 2.36 -7.86
C ILE A 19 -23.90 2.34 -6.58
N SER A 20 -23.27 3.45 -6.19
CA SER A 20 -22.46 3.52 -4.97
C SER A 20 -23.25 3.30 -3.68
N GLN A 21 -24.58 3.47 -3.71
CA GLN A 21 -25.45 3.21 -2.57
C GLN A 21 -25.82 1.72 -2.46
N CYS A 22 -25.72 0.96 -3.56
CA CYS A 22 -26.05 -0.46 -3.57
C CYS A 22 -25.03 -1.32 -2.79
N GLN A 23 -25.54 -2.18 -1.90
CA GLN A 23 -24.69 -3.06 -1.09
C GLN A 23 -23.99 -4.14 -1.93
N LEU A 24 -24.63 -4.67 -2.99
CA LEU A 24 -24.01 -5.64 -3.89
C LEU A 24 -22.79 -5.05 -4.60
N TYR A 25 -22.87 -3.78 -5.01
CA TYR A 25 -21.75 -3.07 -5.62
C TYR A 25 -20.59 -2.87 -4.63
N LYS A 26 -20.88 -2.45 -3.39
CA LYS A 26 -19.86 -2.33 -2.33
C LYS A 26 -19.14 -3.64 -2.06
N ASN A 27 -19.89 -4.74 -1.92
CA ASN A 27 -19.33 -6.06 -1.70
C ASN A 27 -18.48 -6.52 -2.90
N TRP A 28 -18.91 -6.22 -4.13
CA TRP A 28 -18.16 -6.53 -5.34
C TRP A 28 -16.84 -5.75 -5.42
N LEU A 29 -16.82 -4.46 -5.05
CA LEU A 29 -15.59 -3.67 -4.96
C LEU A 29 -14.57 -4.24 -3.96
N LEU A 30 -15.05 -4.67 -2.79
CA LEU A 30 -14.24 -5.34 -1.77
C LEU A 30 -13.71 -6.69 -2.28
N ASN A 31 -14.56 -7.48 -2.94
CA ASN A 31 -14.17 -8.80 -3.48
C ASN A 31 -13.13 -8.69 -4.60
N ILE A 32 -13.26 -7.72 -5.52
CA ILE A 32 -12.23 -7.44 -6.54
C ILE A 32 -10.86 -7.21 -5.91
N SER A 33 -10.83 -6.64 -4.72
CA SER A 33 -9.59 -6.31 -4.04
C SER A 33 -8.98 -7.49 -3.29
N SER A 34 -9.81 -8.43 -2.84
CA SER A 34 -9.38 -9.70 -2.26
C SER A 34 -8.99 -10.72 -3.33
N ALA A 35 -9.64 -10.66 -4.49
CA ALA A 35 -9.35 -11.51 -5.65
C ALA A 35 -8.20 -10.90 -6.45
N SER A 36 -7.00 -11.43 -6.26
CA SER A 36 -5.75 -11.07 -6.95
C SER A 36 -5.78 -11.32 -8.49
N SER A 37 -6.91 -11.15 -9.18
CA SER A 37 -7.11 -11.63 -10.56
C SER A 37 -8.07 -10.82 -11.44
N ALA A 38 -8.52 -9.62 -11.05
CA ALA A 38 -9.14 -8.72 -12.03
C ALA A 38 -8.05 -8.08 -12.91
N ARG A 39 -7.70 -8.80 -13.98
CA ARG A 39 -6.75 -8.41 -15.04
C ARG A 39 -7.24 -7.12 -15.70
N PHE A 40 -6.37 -6.11 -15.84
CA PHE A 40 -6.19 -5.20 -17.01
C PHE A 40 -5.02 -4.22 -16.72
N PRO A 41 -4.35 -3.65 -17.74
CA PRO A 41 -2.93 -3.88 -17.99
C PRO A 41 -1.99 -2.84 -17.36
N LEU A 42 -1.18 -3.30 -16.40
CA LEU A 42 0.30 -3.23 -16.37
C LEU A 42 0.75 -4.04 -15.14
N TYR A 43 0.29 -5.30 -15.08
CA TYR A 43 0.86 -6.31 -14.20
C TYR A 43 1.82 -7.13 -15.10
N GLU A 44 2.98 -6.57 -15.38
CA GLU A 44 4.08 -7.44 -15.80
C GLU A 44 4.57 -8.15 -14.56
N LYS A 45 4.14 -9.40 -14.44
CA LYS A 45 4.75 -10.41 -13.60
C LYS A 45 6.18 -10.60 -14.12
N LEU A 46 7.12 -9.76 -13.69
CA LEU A 46 8.54 -10.06 -13.92
C LEU A 46 8.92 -11.25 -13.02
N PRO A 47 9.48 -12.35 -13.56
CA PRO A 47 9.80 -13.52 -12.79
C PRO A 47 11.00 -13.25 -11.87
N ASN A 48 10.81 -13.52 -10.58
CA ASN A 48 11.77 -14.12 -9.66
C ASN A 48 13.18 -13.50 -9.56
N LEU A 49 13.33 -12.58 -8.61
CA LEU A 49 14.34 -12.75 -7.56
C LEU A 49 13.60 -12.78 -6.23
N ILE A 50 13.01 -13.94 -5.94
CA ILE A 50 12.58 -14.26 -4.59
C ILE A 50 13.88 -14.56 -3.83
N ASP A 51 14.60 -13.52 -3.45
CA ASP A 51 15.41 -13.68 -2.26
C ASP A 51 14.41 -13.70 -1.11
N SER A 52 14.30 -14.85 -0.43
CA SER A 52 13.45 -15.04 0.75
C SER A 52 13.97 -14.23 1.95
N THR A 53 14.36 -12.98 1.73
CA THR A 53 14.47 -11.98 2.79
C THR A 53 13.05 -11.51 3.04
N TRP A 54 12.43 -12.14 4.03
CA TRP A 54 11.17 -11.75 4.61
C TRP A 54 11.03 -10.23 4.60
N SER A 55 10.07 -9.72 3.84
CA SER A 55 9.84 -8.31 3.64
C SER A 55 9.37 -7.71 4.98
N ASN A 56 10.36 -7.36 5.80
CA ASN A 56 10.24 -7.06 7.23
C ASN A 56 9.77 -5.61 7.44
N VAL A 57 9.29 -4.92 6.40
CA VAL A 57 9.01 -3.49 6.48
C VAL A 57 7.54 -3.26 6.81
N GLU A 58 7.32 -2.66 7.98
CA GLU A 58 6.02 -2.17 8.42
C GLU A 58 5.92 -0.66 8.27
N TYR A 59 4.71 -0.20 8.00
CA TYR A 59 4.35 1.20 7.92
C TYR A 59 3.41 1.52 9.07
N ARG A 60 3.82 2.48 9.90
CA ARG A 60 3.12 2.87 11.12
C ARG A 60 2.56 4.26 10.97
N CYS A 61 1.41 4.53 11.58
CA CYS A 61 0.90 5.90 11.67
C CYS A 61 1.92 6.77 12.40
N ARG A 62 2.34 7.90 11.81
CA ARG A 62 3.34 8.78 12.42
C ARG A 62 2.87 9.39 13.76
N LYS A 63 1.56 9.56 13.93
CA LYS A 63 0.96 10.16 15.15
C LYS A 63 0.87 9.17 16.31
N CYS A 64 0.30 7.98 16.10
CA CYS A 64 0.03 7.02 17.18
C CYS A 64 0.89 5.75 17.14
N ARG A 65 1.79 5.63 16.16
CA ARG A 65 2.71 4.50 15.94
C ARG A 65 2.06 3.12 15.72
N LYS A 66 0.72 3.07 15.61
CA LYS A 66 -0.03 1.85 15.23
C LYS A 66 0.39 1.39 13.83
N ILE A 67 0.62 0.10 13.68
CA ILE A 67 0.91 -0.53 12.38
C ILE A 67 -0.33 -0.42 11.49
N LEU A 68 -0.14 0.05 10.26
CA LEU A 68 -1.19 0.23 9.26
C LEU A 68 -1.10 -0.83 8.18
N PHE A 69 0.07 -0.99 7.56
CA PHE A 69 0.28 -1.93 6.46
C PHE A 69 1.76 -2.31 6.36
N ASN A 70 2.06 -3.28 5.51
CA ASN A 70 3.42 -3.74 5.20
C ASN A 70 3.74 -3.51 3.73
N ASP A 71 5.01 -3.63 3.37
CA ASP A 71 5.49 -3.60 1.98
C ASP A 71 4.70 -4.51 1.01
N LYS A 72 4.26 -5.69 1.46
CA LYS A 72 3.41 -6.62 0.69
C LYS A 72 2.10 -6.01 0.20
N HIS A 73 1.59 -4.99 0.89
CA HIS A 73 0.34 -4.32 0.53
C HIS A 73 0.55 -3.14 -0.42
N ILE A 74 1.81 -2.75 -0.68
CA ILE A 74 2.11 -1.62 -1.57
C ILE A 74 1.94 -2.03 -3.02
N ILE A 75 1.08 -1.30 -3.73
CA ILE A 75 0.89 -1.38 -5.17
C ILE A 75 1.91 -0.48 -5.83
N LYS A 76 2.91 -1.07 -6.47
CA LYS A 76 3.92 -0.36 -7.25
C LYS A 76 3.43 -0.14 -8.68
N HIS A 77 3.79 0.99 -9.26
CA HIS A 77 3.58 1.25 -10.67
C HIS A 77 4.74 2.09 -11.23
N LYS A 78 4.97 1.93 -12.53
CA LYS A 78 6.21 2.35 -13.19
C LYS A 78 6.11 3.80 -13.68
N THR A 79 7.26 4.49 -13.70
CA THR A 79 7.42 5.76 -14.42
C THR A 79 8.12 5.46 -15.74
N LEU A 80 7.61 5.96 -16.86
CA LEU A 80 8.32 5.91 -18.14
C LEU A 80 9.26 7.11 -18.22
N THR A 81 10.52 6.91 -17.86
CA THR A 81 11.57 7.87 -18.20
C THR A 81 11.88 7.74 -19.69
N SER A 82 11.36 8.67 -20.50
CA SER A 82 11.78 8.80 -21.89
C SER A 82 13.21 9.33 -21.89
N HIS A 83 14.19 8.43 -21.99
CA HIS A 83 15.57 8.80 -22.21
C HIS A 83 15.69 9.23 -23.67
N ASN A 84 16.06 10.49 -23.91
CA ASN A 84 16.32 11.00 -25.25
C ASN A 84 17.54 10.29 -25.84
N VAL A 85 17.33 9.64 -27.00
CA VAL A 85 18.28 9.42 -28.12
C VAL A 85 19.76 9.31 -27.73
N THR A 86 20.21 8.13 -27.32
CA THR A 86 21.49 7.55 -27.77
C THR A 86 21.52 6.08 -27.40
N GLY A 87 21.82 5.23 -28.39
CA GLY A 87 21.59 3.79 -28.38
C GLY A 87 22.15 3.02 -27.18
N ASN A 88 21.42 1.97 -26.83
CA ASN A 88 21.60 0.94 -25.79
C ASN A 88 20.57 1.08 -24.66
N GLU A 89 19.34 0.64 -24.97
CA GLU A 89 18.11 0.94 -24.24
C GLU A 89 17.85 -0.07 -23.11
N GLU A 90 18.59 0.05 -22.00
CA GLU A 90 18.15 -0.51 -20.74
C GLU A 90 17.08 0.44 -20.16
N THR A 91 15.80 0.14 -20.39
CA THR A 91 14.70 0.93 -19.82
C THR A 91 14.74 0.79 -18.30
N GLU A 92 15.34 1.76 -17.60
CA GLU A 92 15.36 1.77 -16.13
C GLU A 92 13.93 1.98 -15.60
N ILE A 93 13.37 0.90 -15.06
CA ILE A 93 12.04 0.89 -14.47
C ILE A 93 12.16 1.42 -13.04
N ILE A 94 11.78 2.68 -12.84
CA ILE A 94 11.79 3.32 -11.52
C ILE A 94 10.37 3.37 -10.92
N ASP A 95 10.26 2.94 -9.65
CA ASP A 95 9.02 3.02 -8.88
C ASP A 95 8.52 4.47 -8.75
N CYS A 96 7.22 4.68 -8.91
CA CYS A 96 6.63 6.01 -8.77
C CYS A 96 6.76 6.55 -7.33
N GLY A 97 7.46 7.69 -7.16
CA GLY A 97 7.67 8.33 -5.86
C GLY A 97 6.50 9.15 -5.31
N PHE A 98 5.34 9.20 -6.01
CA PHE A 98 4.21 10.06 -5.64
C PHE A 98 3.61 9.76 -4.25
N GLY A 99 3.64 8.49 -3.83
CA GLY A 99 3.27 8.06 -2.49
C GLY A 99 2.94 6.58 -2.41
N HIS A 100 2.36 6.15 -1.29
CA HIS A 100 2.02 4.74 -1.09
C HIS A 100 0.61 4.48 -1.62
N PHE A 101 0.54 3.69 -2.68
CA PHE A 101 -0.71 3.07 -3.10
C PHE A 101 -0.78 1.70 -2.44
N ILE A 102 -1.91 1.35 -1.84
CA ILE A 102 -2.02 0.10 -1.09
C ILE A 102 -3.30 -0.65 -1.42
N THR A 103 -3.28 -1.97 -1.27
CA THR A 103 -4.50 -2.78 -1.32
C THR A 103 -5.45 -2.39 -0.19
N PRO A 104 -6.78 -2.54 -0.34
CA PRO A 104 -7.72 -2.45 0.77
C PRO A 104 -7.31 -3.29 1.96
N MET A 105 -7.61 -2.78 3.16
CA MET A 105 -7.38 -3.49 4.41
C MET A 105 -8.56 -3.29 5.34
N ASP A 106 -8.79 -4.27 6.22
CA ASP A 106 -9.97 -4.32 7.10
C ASP A 106 -10.09 -3.14 8.05
N TRP A 107 -8.98 -2.50 8.41
CA TRP A 107 -9.00 -1.32 9.28
C TRP A 107 -9.47 -0.04 8.57
N MET A 108 -9.57 -0.04 7.23
CA MET A 108 -10.03 1.10 6.44
C MET A 108 -11.55 1.09 6.28
N SER A 109 -12.16 2.26 6.46
CA SER A 109 -13.59 2.44 6.18
C SER A 109 -13.82 2.83 4.71
N LEU A 110 -13.91 1.83 3.82
CA LEU A 110 -14.03 2.01 2.36
C LEU A 110 -15.47 1.81 1.83
N ASN A 111 -16.46 2.32 2.57
CA ASN A 111 -17.88 2.01 2.36
C ASN A 111 -18.54 2.79 1.21
N GLU A 112 -17.95 3.90 0.79
CA GLU A 112 -18.47 4.76 -0.28
C GLU A 112 -17.66 4.53 -1.56
N HIS A 113 -18.08 5.10 -2.69
CA HIS A 113 -17.29 5.02 -3.93
C HIS A 113 -15.96 5.81 -3.84
N ARG A 114 -15.95 6.91 -3.06
CA ARG A 114 -14.81 7.79 -2.83
C ARG A 114 -14.83 8.26 -1.38
N GLY A 115 -13.67 8.47 -0.78
CA GLY A 115 -13.64 8.94 0.61
C GLY A 115 -12.25 9.23 1.16
N LYS A 116 -12.20 9.50 2.46
CA LYS A 116 -10.95 9.75 3.21
C LYS A 116 -10.49 8.48 3.91
N ILE A 117 -9.18 8.32 4.06
CA ILE A 117 -8.59 7.26 4.89
C ILE A 117 -8.07 7.90 6.16
N SER A 118 -8.58 7.44 7.30
CA SER A 118 -8.18 7.93 8.62
C SER A 118 -7.66 6.79 9.47
N CYS A 119 -6.65 7.08 10.29
CA CYS A 119 -6.19 6.15 11.31
C CYS A 119 -7.22 6.05 12.45
N SER A 120 -7.15 4.99 13.27
CA SER A 120 -7.95 4.89 14.49
C SER A 120 -7.69 6.00 15.51
N CYS A 121 -6.57 6.72 15.41
CA CYS A 121 -6.30 7.95 16.19
C CYS A 121 -6.88 9.23 15.56
N ASN A 122 -7.75 9.06 14.56
CA ASN A 122 -8.41 10.10 13.78
C ASN A 122 -7.49 11.00 12.94
N GLU A 123 -6.22 10.61 12.74
CA GLU A 123 -5.31 11.30 11.81
C GLU A 123 -5.70 10.99 10.36
N LYS A 124 -5.84 12.02 9.52
CA LYS A 124 -6.07 11.82 8.08
C LYS A 124 -4.78 11.34 7.41
N LEU A 125 -4.80 10.10 6.94
CA LEU A 125 -3.66 9.44 6.28
C LEU A 125 -3.68 9.64 4.77
N GLY A 126 -4.87 9.75 4.18
CA GLY A 126 -5.02 9.70 2.73
C GLY A 126 -6.45 9.78 2.24
N HIS A 127 -6.68 9.23 1.04
CA HIS A 127 -7.99 9.18 0.40
C HIS A 127 -8.08 7.99 -0.55
N TYR A 128 -9.31 7.61 -0.89
CA TYR A 128 -9.58 6.53 -1.83
C TYR A 128 -10.60 6.91 -2.91
N ASP A 129 -10.51 6.25 -4.06
CA ASP A 129 -11.44 6.35 -5.19
C ASP A 129 -11.50 4.99 -5.90
N TRP A 130 -12.62 4.29 -5.77
CA TRP A 130 -12.83 2.97 -6.40
C TRP A 130 -12.85 3.06 -7.93
N GLY A 131 -13.25 4.21 -8.47
CA GLY A 131 -13.16 4.50 -9.89
C GLY A 131 -11.72 4.57 -10.40
N GLY A 132 -10.74 4.75 -9.50
CA GLY A 132 -9.33 4.90 -9.84
C GLY A 132 -9.00 6.27 -10.46
N ARG A 133 -7.71 6.54 -10.67
CA ARG A 133 -7.22 7.80 -11.28
C ARG A 133 -5.93 7.58 -12.05
N VAL A 134 -5.58 8.54 -12.92
CA VAL A 134 -4.28 8.60 -13.58
C VAL A 134 -3.26 9.25 -12.65
N CYS A 135 -2.19 8.53 -12.33
CA CYS A 135 -1.08 9.06 -11.56
C CYS A 135 -0.31 10.10 -12.39
N LYS A 136 -0.27 11.35 -11.90
CA LYS A 136 0.48 12.41 -12.57
C LYS A 136 2.00 12.30 -12.34
N GLY A 137 2.43 11.49 -11.38
CA GLY A 137 3.83 11.42 -10.97
C GLY A 137 4.25 12.64 -10.15
N MET A 138 5.55 12.93 -10.15
CA MET A 138 6.14 14.08 -9.46
C MET A 138 6.69 15.09 -10.48
N SER A 139 6.95 16.33 -10.06
CA SER A 139 7.63 17.32 -10.89
C SER A 139 8.96 16.77 -11.42
N GLY A 140 9.14 16.78 -12.74
CA GLY A 140 10.32 16.21 -13.40
C GLY A 140 10.30 14.69 -13.58
N ARG A 141 9.27 13.99 -13.11
CA ARG A 141 9.08 12.52 -13.26
C ARG A 141 7.59 12.18 -13.48
N PRO A 142 7.05 12.41 -14.70
CA PRO A 142 5.65 12.13 -15.00
C PRO A 142 5.39 10.63 -15.08
N CYS A 143 4.28 10.16 -14.50
CA CYS A 143 3.98 8.73 -14.46
C CYS A 143 2.98 8.29 -15.55
N GLY A 144 1.79 8.90 -15.59
CA GLY A 144 0.74 8.58 -16.57
C GLY A 144 0.01 7.25 -16.33
N THR A 145 0.39 6.45 -15.32
CA THR A 145 -0.23 5.14 -15.09
C THR A 145 -1.64 5.30 -14.50
N ALA A 146 -2.62 4.61 -15.06
CA ALA A 146 -3.95 4.48 -14.47
C ALA A 146 -3.92 3.48 -13.29
N VAL A 147 -4.19 3.97 -12.08
CA VAL A 147 -4.20 3.15 -10.85
C VAL A 147 -5.64 2.95 -10.38
N ARG A 148 -6.05 1.69 -10.25
CA ARG A 148 -7.40 1.30 -9.80
C ARG A 148 -7.31 0.05 -8.90
N PRO A 149 -7.94 0.05 -7.70
CA PRO A 149 -8.55 1.21 -7.04
C PRO A 149 -7.47 2.23 -6.64
N TRP A 150 -7.83 3.51 -6.58
CA TRP A 150 -6.91 4.56 -6.14
C TRP A 150 -6.99 4.67 -4.61
N ILE A 151 -6.18 3.90 -3.89
CA ILE A 151 -6.13 3.93 -2.43
C ILE A 151 -4.77 4.46 -2.02
N TYR A 152 -4.75 5.76 -1.71
CA TYR A 152 -3.52 6.52 -1.55
C TYR A 152 -3.31 6.90 -0.08
N VAL A 153 -2.13 6.58 0.45
CA VAL A 153 -1.63 7.01 1.76
C VAL A 153 -0.43 7.93 1.57
N ASN A 154 -0.48 9.10 2.21
CA ASN A 154 0.57 10.09 2.15
C ASN A 154 1.79 9.63 2.96
N GLN A 155 2.98 9.65 2.34
CA GLN A 155 4.24 9.22 2.97
C GLN A 155 4.57 10.04 4.22
N SER A 156 4.25 11.33 4.27
CA SER A 156 4.53 12.19 5.43
C SER A 156 3.74 11.81 6.70
N LYS A 157 2.67 11.01 6.55
CA LYS A 157 1.77 10.58 7.63
C LYS A 157 2.11 9.20 8.17
N VAL A 158 3.11 8.53 7.59
CA VAL A 158 3.53 7.18 7.98
C VAL A 158 5.03 7.09 8.20
N ASP A 159 5.43 6.33 9.20
CA ASP A 159 6.84 5.98 9.45
C ASP A 159 7.11 4.57 8.89
N ARG A 160 8.27 4.39 8.26
CA ARG A 160 8.76 3.09 7.80
C ARG A 160 9.67 2.48 8.86
N SER A 161 9.40 1.25 9.29
CA SER A 161 10.23 0.51 10.27
C SER A 161 10.53 -0.91 9.78
N MET A 162 11.77 -1.36 9.93
CA MET A 162 12.14 -2.77 9.71
C MET A 162 11.88 -3.57 10.98
N LYS A 163 11.23 -4.73 10.86
CA LYS A 163 11.26 -5.79 11.85
C LYS A 163 12.64 -6.41 11.84
N ILE A 164 13.28 -6.39 13.00
CA ILE A 164 14.45 -7.21 13.26
C ILE A 164 13.89 -8.47 13.90
N ASP A 165 14.02 -9.61 13.22
CA ASP A 165 13.67 -10.89 13.83
C ASP A 165 14.55 -11.10 15.07
N GLN A 166 13.93 -11.20 16.25
CA GLN A 166 14.62 -11.40 17.52
C GLN A 166 15.14 -12.84 17.69
N ASN A 167 15.81 -13.38 16.68
CA ASN A 167 16.52 -14.65 16.77
C ASN A 167 18.05 -14.48 16.69
N VAL A 168 18.55 -13.29 17.02
CA VAL A 168 19.94 -13.13 17.44
C VAL A 168 19.94 -13.21 18.96
N SER A 169 20.20 -14.40 19.50
CA SER A 169 20.70 -14.56 20.85
C SER A 169 21.96 -13.70 20.99
N SER A 170 21.82 -12.53 21.60
CA SER A 170 22.93 -11.62 21.88
C SER A 170 23.86 -12.26 22.91
N PRO A 171 25.14 -12.56 22.59
CA PRO A 171 26.09 -13.02 23.57
C PRO A 171 26.96 -11.84 24.04
N ILE A 172 26.37 -10.71 24.43
CA ILE A 172 27.08 -9.72 25.25
C ILE A 172 26.05 -9.10 26.21
N ASN A 173 25.87 -9.73 27.36
CA ASN A 173 25.47 -9.07 28.61
C ASN A 173 25.72 -10.06 29.73
N ASN A 174 26.98 -10.19 30.15
CA ASN A 174 27.37 -10.67 31.49
C ASN A 174 28.87 -10.46 31.71
N ILE A 175 29.32 -9.21 31.78
CA ILE A 175 30.50 -8.85 32.59
C ILE A 175 30.16 -7.58 33.36
N ILE A 176 29.30 -7.72 34.36
CA ILE A 176 29.32 -6.82 35.51
C ILE A 176 30.13 -7.56 36.57
N ILE A 177 31.43 -7.27 36.62
CA ILE A 177 32.27 -7.69 37.73
C ILE A 177 31.80 -6.87 38.94
N ARG A 178 31.07 -7.52 39.85
CA ARG A 178 30.78 -6.94 41.16
C ARG A 178 32.12 -6.88 41.92
N PRO A 179 32.51 -5.73 42.49
CA PRO A 179 33.72 -5.67 43.29
C PRO A 179 33.56 -6.56 44.54
N GLN A 180 34.65 -7.26 44.86
CA GLN A 180 34.76 -8.12 46.03
C GLN A 180 34.62 -7.24 47.29
N LYS A 181 33.67 -7.57 48.17
CA LYS A 181 33.54 -6.91 49.48
C LYS A 181 34.78 -7.28 50.30
N PHE A 182 35.64 -6.30 50.57
CA PHE A 182 36.66 -6.43 51.60
C PHE A 182 35.98 -6.39 52.97
N PRO A 183 36.34 -7.27 53.92
CA PRO A 183 35.91 -7.13 55.30
C PRO A 183 36.53 -5.87 55.90
N CYS A 184 35.69 -5.02 56.50
CA CYS A 184 36.14 -3.95 57.37
C CYS A 184 36.80 -4.57 58.61
N ILE A 185 37.98 -4.04 58.95
CA ILE A 185 38.75 -4.33 60.17
C ILE A 185 37.99 -3.78 61.39
#